data_AF-A0AAV6I3P5-F1
#
_entry.id   AF-A0AAV6I3P5-F1
#
_cell.length_a   1.000
_cell.length_b   1.000
_cell.length_c   1.000
_cell.angle_alpha   90.00
_cell.angle_beta   90.00
_cell.angle_gamma   90.00
#
_symmetry.space_group_name_H-M   'P 1'
#
loop_
_entity.id
_entity.type
_entity.pdbx_description
1 polymer ?
#
loop_
_entity_poly.entity_id
_entity_poly.type
_entity_poly.pdbx_seq_one_letter_code
_entity_poly.pdbx_strand_id
1 'polypeptide(L)'
;MLYPLDPLLPLHATKVKILVKFHSLELHWLGSKYFKSGPEGNDIHQSNVPDSRISFRYDTWKEEMQYVYSGMARLPEEIDF
;
A
#
# COMPACT_ATOMS: atom_id res chain seq x y z
N MET A 1 -37.92 3.06 26.05
CA MET A 1 -36.44 3.00 26.09
C MET A 1 -35.97 2.93 24.65
N LEU A 2 -35.61 4.06 24.05
CA LEU A 2 -34.97 4.08 22.73
C LEU A 2 -33.62 4.77 22.92
N TYR A 3 -32.55 3.98 22.75
CA TYR A 3 -31.18 4.47 22.80
C TYR A 3 -30.99 5.59 21.76
N PRO A 4 -30.25 6.67 22.06
CA PRO A 4 -29.92 7.65 21.04
C PRO A 4 -28.98 6.98 20.03
N LEU A 5 -29.35 7.04 18.74
CA LEU A 5 -28.46 6.69 17.64
C LEU A 5 -27.19 7.54 17.75
N ASP A 6 -26.06 6.90 17.97
CA ASP A 6 -24.74 7.52 17.95
C ASP A 6 -24.50 8.14 16.55
N PRO A 7 -24.36 9.48 16.44
CA PRO A 7 -24.18 10.15 15.16
C PRO A 7 -22.82 9.85 14.49
N LEU A 8 -21.92 9.12 15.15
CA LEU A 8 -20.62 8.72 14.58
C LEU A 8 -20.66 7.42 13.76
N LEU A 9 -21.74 6.64 13.84
CA LEU A 9 -21.89 5.37 13.12
C LEU A 9 -21.83 5.48 11.58
N PRO A 10 -22.44 6.50 10.92
CA PRO A 10 -22.42 6.62 9.46
C PRO A 10 -21.04 6.99 8.89
N LEU A 11 -20.25 7.75 9.65
CA LEU A 11 -18.93 8.22 9.22
C LEU A 11 -17.91 7.07 9.19
N HIS A 12 -17.93 6.22 10.22
CA HIS A 12 -17.08 5.03 10.29
C HIS A 12 -17.41 4.03 9.17
N ALA A 13 -18.70 3.77 8.94
CA ALA A 13 -19.15 2.86 7.88
C ALA A 13 -18.83 3.37 6.47
N THR A 14 -18.83 4.69 6.25
CA THR A 14 -18.52 5.29 4.93
C THR A 14 -17.02 5.24 4.63
N LYS A 15 -16.17 5.57 5.61
CA LYS A 15 -14.71 5.47 5.46
C LYS A 15 -14.27 4.04 5.16
N VAL A 16 -14.82 3.05 5.87
CA VAL A 16 -14.54 1.62 5.65
C VAL A 16 -15.00 1.18 4.24
N LYS A 17 -16.19 1.60 3.78
CA LYS A 17 -16.67 1.26 2.43
C LYS A 17 -15.80 1.86 1.32
N ILE A 18 -15.31 3.08 1.50
CA ILE A 18 -14.42 3.74 0.53
C ILE A 18 -13.08 3.00 0.48
N LEU A 19 -12.49 2.67 1.64
CA LEU A 19 -11.23 1.94 1.73
C LEU A 19 -11.32 0.54 1.10
N VAL A 20 -12.41 -0.20 1.36
CA VAL A 20 -12.63 -1.53 0.77
C VAL A 20 -12.77 -1.46 -0.75
N LYS A 21 -13.47 -0.44 -1.29
CA LYS A 21 -13.56 -0.24 -2.74
C LYS A 21 -12.19 0.07 -3.36
N PHE A 22 -11.38 0.87 -2.70
CA PHE A 22 -10.04 1.20 -3.16
C PHE A 22 -9.16 -0.05 -3.24
N HIS A 23 -9.11 -0.86 -2.19
CA HIS A 23 -8.37 -2.13 -2.17
C HIS A 23 -8.80 -3.08 -3.30
N SER A 24 -10.11 -3.20 -3.56
CA SER A 24 -10.60 -4.06 -4.65
C SER A 24 -10.18 -3.58 -6.04
N LEU A 25 -10.05 -2.27 -6.22
CA LEU A 25 -9.59 -1.68 -7.47
C LEU A 25 -8.09 -1.93 -7.66
N GLU A 26 -7.29 -1.70 -6.63
CA GLU A 26 -5.85 -1.92 -6.66
C GLU A 26 -5.50 -3.38 -6.92
N LEU A 27 -6.18 -4.34 -6.26
CA LEU A 27 -6.03 -5.76 -6.54
C LEU A 27 -6.28 -6.12 -8.00
N HIS A 28 -7.24 -5.46 -8.65
CA HIS A 28 -7.62 -5.74 -10.04
C HIS A 28 -6.62 -5.19 -11.06
N TRP A 29 -5.98 -4.05 -10.77
CA TRP A 29 -5.10 -3.36 -11.71
C TRP A 29 -3.60 -3.55 -11.44
N LEU A 30 -3.23 -3.81 -10.19
CA LEU A 30 -1.85 -3.95 -9.75
C LEU A 30 -1.52 -5.39 -9.32
N GLY A 31 -2.55 -6.21 -9.12
CA GLY A 31 -2.43 -7.62 -8.78
C GLY A 31 -2.51 -7.92 -7.30
N SER A 32 -2.56 -9.21 -6.99
CA SER A 32 -2.85 -9.70 -5.64
C SER A 32 -1.76 -9.40 -4.62
N LYS A 33 -0.56 -9.02 -5.06
CA LYS A 33 0.59 -8.71 -4.21
C LYS A 33 0.90 -7.22 -4.14
N TYR A 34 0.06 -6.35 -4.67
CA TYR A 34 0.35 -4.92 -4.81
C TYR A 34 0.72 -4.22 -3.49
N PHE A 35 0.30 -4.77 -2.35
CA PHE A 35 0.62 -4.27 -1.01
C PHE A 35 2.06 -4.57 -0.57
N LYS A 36 2.82 -5.40 -1.29
CA LYS A 36 4.23 -5.67 -0.99
C LYS A 36 5.11 -4.57 -1.55
N SER A 37 6.11 -4.16 -0.76
CA SER A 37 7.15 -3.24 -1.22
C SER A 37 8.04 -3.91 -2.26
N GLY A 38 8.64 -3.11 -3.14
CA GLY A 38 9.66 -3.58 -4.08
C GLY A 38 9.12 -4.45 -5.23
N PRO A 39 10.00 -5.21 -5.91
CA PRO A 39 9.61 -6.07 -7.03
C PRO A 39 8.63 -7.18 -6.62
N GLU A 40 8.58 -7.56 -5.34
CA GLU A 40 7.69 -8.60 -4.82
C GLU A 40 6.20 -8.26 -4.97
N GLY A 41 5.87 -6.97 -5.05
CA GLY A 41 4.51 -6.47 -5.27
C GLY A 41 4.14 -6.21 -6.72
N ASN A 42 5.07 -6.37 -7.66
CA ASN A 42 4.82 -6.12 -9.07
C ASN A 42 4.25 -7.35 -9.77
N ASP A 43 3.15 -7.16 -10.50
CA ASP A 43 2.69 -8.09 -11.52
C ASP A 43 2.95 -7.48 -12.91
N ILE A 44 4.02 -7.95 -13.58
CA ILE A 44 4.41 -7.47 -14.91
C ILE A 44 3.29 -7.61 -15.95
N HIS A 45 2.41 -8.61 -15.81
CA HIS A 45 1.31 -8.82 -16.75
C HIS A 45 0.21 -7.77 -16.61
N GLN A 46 0.16 -7.07 -15.48
CA GLN A 46 -0.78 -5.97 -15.25
C GLN A 46 -0.11 -4.60 -15.42
N SER A 47 1.07 -4.40 -14.81
CA SER A 47 1.76 -3.12 -14.80
C SER A 47 2.50 -2.80 -16.11
N ASN A 48 2.86 -3.82 -16.89
CA ASN A 48 3.76 -3.73 -18.04
C ASN A 48 5.11 -3.07 -17.70
N VAL A 49 5.51 -3.11 -16.42
CA VAL A 49 6.80 -2.62 -15.94
C VAL A 49 7.67 -3.83 -15.57
N PRO A 50 8.88 -3.95 -16.15
CA PRO A 50 9.80 -5.03 -15.77
C PRO A 50 10.24 -4.94 -14.31
N ASP A 51 10.39 -6.09 -13.65
CA ASP A 51 10.85 -6.17 -12.26
C ASP A 51 12.18 -5.48 -12.05
N SER A 52 13.10 -5.53 -13.02
CA SER A 52 14.40 -4.85 -12.95
C SER A 52 14.28 -3.33 -12.72
N ARG A 53 13.25 -2.68 -13.27
CA ARG A 53 12.99 -1.25 -13.06
C ARG A 53 12.45 -0.99 -11.65
N ILE A 54 11.65 -1.91 -11.11
CA ILE A 54 11.12 -1.81 -9.75
C ILE A 54 12.23 -2.08 -8.74
N SER A 55 13.04 -3.12 -8.94
CA SER A 55 14.21 -3.45 -8.12
C SER A 55 15.17 -2.27 -8.02
N PHE A 56 15.58 -1.69 -9.16
CA PHE A 56 16.49 -0.55 -9.14
C PHE A 56 15.97 0.63 -8.31
N ARG A 57 14.67 0.97 -8.50
CA ARG A 57 14.03 2.05 -7.73
C ARG A 57 13.95 1.73 -6.25
N TYR A 58 13.58 0.50 -5.92
CA TYR A 58 13.48 0.04 -4.54
C TYR A 58 14.84 0.05 -3.85
N ASP A 59 15.89 -0.47 -4.49
CA ASP A 59 17.24 -0.50 -3.96
C ASP A 59 17.81 0.91 -3.75
N THR A 60 17.63 1.80 -4.73
CA THR A 60 18.04 3.21 -4.62
C THR A 60 17.35 3.89 -3.43
N TRP A 61 16.03 3.70 -3.29
CA TRP A 61 15.29 4.25 -2.16
C TRP A 61 15.77 3.69 -0.82
N LYS A 62 16.02 2.37 -0.72
CA LYS A 62 16.57 1.76 0.50
C LYS A 62 17.91 2.39 0.87
N GLU A 63 18.80 2.57 -0.10
CA GLU A 63 20.11 3.19 0.10
C GLU A 63 19.98 4.65 0.56
N GLU A 64 19.12 5.44 -0.10
CA GLU A 64 18.86 6.83 0.26
C GLU A 64 18.29 6.96 1.69
N MET A 65 17.33 6.11 2.05
CA MET A 65 16.78 6.09 3.41
C MET A 65 17.85 5.70 4.43
N GLN A 66 18.63 4.66 4.17
CA GLN A 66 19.72 4.30 5.08
C GLN A 66 20.74 5.43 5.20
N TYR A 67 21.06 6.14 4.13
CA TYR A 67 21.95 7.28 4.17
C TYR A 67 21.40 8.41 5.07
N VAL A 68 20.16 8.84 4.83
CA VAL A 68 19.52 9.95 5.58
C VAL A 68 19.42 9.62 7.08
N TYR A 69 19.07 8.38 7.42
CA TYR A 69 18.91 7.95 8.81
C TYR A 69 20.20 7.38 9.42
N SER A 70 21.36 7.60 8.80
CA SER A 70 22.66 7.13 9.32
C SER A 70 22.68 5.63 9.64
N GLY A 71 22.09 4.82 8.77
CA GLY A 71 22.01 3.37 8.89
C GLY A 71 20.91 2.87 9.84
N MET A 72 20.05 3.75 10.37
CA MET A 72 19.00 3.39 11.32
C MET A 72 17.60 3.35 10.70
N ALA A 73 17.48 3.44 9.37
CA ALA A 73 16.16 3.39 8.73
C ALA A 73 15.53 2.00 8.89
N ARG A 74 14.29 1.97 9.37
CA ARG A 74 13.45 0.76 9.34
C ARG A 74 12.55 0.86 8.12
N LEU A 75 12.74 -0.06 7.18
CA LEU A 75 12.05 -0.06 5.90
C LEU A 75 10.90 -1.06 5.96
N PRO A 76 9.66 -0.65 5.64
CA PRO A 76 8.53 -1.55 5.69
C PRO A 76 8.54 -2.53 4.52
N GLU A 77 8.18 -3.80 4.80
CA GLU A 77 8.02 -4.85 3.78
C GLU A 77 6.71 -4.70 2.99
N GLU A 78 5.74 -3.99 3.56
CA GLU A 78 4.42 -3.73 2.97
C GLU A 78 4.12 -2.24 2.96
N ILE A 79 3.26 -1.81 2.04
CA ILE A 79 2.84 -0.43 1.89
C ILE A 79 1.63 -0.19 2.82
N ASP A 80 1.77 0.71 3.79
CA ASP A 80 0.64 1.11 4.64
C ASP A 80 -0.35 2.00 3.86
N PHE A 81 -1.63 1.63 3.84
CA PHE A 81 -2.74 2.40 3.23
C PHE A 81 -3.61 3.11 4.27
#